data_AF-A0A2N2TZC0-F1
#
_entry.id   AF-A0A2N2TZC0-F1
#
_cell.length_a   1.000
_cell.length_b   1.000
_cell.length_c   1.000
_cell.angle_alpha   90.00
_cell.angle_beta   90.00
_cell.angle_gamma   90.00
#
_symmetry.space_group_name_H-M   'P 1'
#
loop_
_entity.id
_entity.type
_entity.pdbx_description
1 polymer ?
#
loop_
_entity_poly.entity_id
_entity_poly.type
_entity_poly.pdbx_seq_one_letter_code
_entity_poly.pdbx_strand_id
1 'polypeptide(L)'
;MVFALSLLLPMLAFSFWLFWRLSPQRVEAAPLRRFNLAAIALALLLGALLIWYVRSNMMTGSDRATWPLVAAFYLAGAIPLFLALAGLVRRKCYGSKEADKPLELTRDLSKTRF
;
A
#
# COMPACT_ATOMS: atom_id res chain seq x y z
N MET A 1 5.36 18.33 -19.04
CA MET A 1 5.11 18.32 -17.56
C MET A 1 3.64 18.18 -17.21
N VAL A 2 2.72 18.97 -17.80
CA VAL A 2 1.27 18.88 -17.52
C VAL A 2 0.71 17.47 -17.75
N PHE A 3 1.06 16.81 -18.86
CA PHE A 3 0.62 15.45 -19.17
C PHE A 3 1.03 14.41 -18.11
N ALA A 4 2.25 14.53 -17.57
CA ALA A 4 2.75 13.61 -16.55
C ALA A 4 2.09 13.86 -15.18
N LEU A 5 1.80 15.12 -14.83
CA LEU A 5 1.01 15.49 -13.65
C LEU A 5 -0.43 14.97 -13.71
N SER A 6 -1.07 15.06 -14.89
CA SER A 6 -2.42 14.50 -15.11
C SER A 6 -2.47 12.98 -15.06
N LEU A 7 -1.36 12.27 -15.26
CA LEU A 7 -1.27 10.81 -15.13
C LEU A 7 -0.97 10.40 -13.68
N LEU A 8 -0.15 11.18 -12.97
CA LEU A 8 0.25 10.91 -11.59
C LEU A 8 -0.92 11.05 -10.60
N LEU A 9 -1.79 12.04 -10.78
CA LEU A 9 -2.98 12.24 -9.94
C LEU A 9 -3.91 11.01 -9.91
N PRO A 10 -4.39 10.46 -11.05
CA PRO A 10 -5.21 9.27 -11.06
C PRO A 10 -4.45 8.03 -10.59
N MET A 11 -3.13 7.93 -10.84
CA MET A 11 -2.32 6.82 -10.33
C MET A 11 -2.19 6.83 -8.80
N LEU A 12 -2.12 8.03 -8.21
CA LEU A 12 -2.07 8.23 -6.77
C LEU A 12 -3.43 7.92 -6.13
N ALA A 13 -4.51 8.40 -6.74
CA ALA A 13 -5.88 8.06 -6.34
C ALA A 13 -6.16 6.55 -6.43
N PHE A 14 -5.73 5.90 -7.53
CA PHE A 14 -5.85 4.46 -7.73
C PHE A 14 -5.07 3.66 -6.69
N SER A 15 -3.86 4.09 -6.34
CA SER A 15 -3.03 3.41 -5.34
C SER A 15 -3.62 3.54 -3.93
N PHE A 16 -4.16 4.71 -3.58
CA PHE A 16 -4.87 4.92 -2.32
C PHE A 16 -6.15 4.08 -2.25
N TRP A 17 -6.90 4.03 -3.36
CA TRP A 17 -8.09 3.20 -3.51
C TRP A 17 -7.74 1.71 -3.37
N LEU A 18 -6.68 1.24 -4.03
CA LEU A 18 -6.24 -0.15 -3.94
C LEU A 18 -5.79 -0.49 -2.52
N PHE A 19 -5.05 0.42 -1.87
CA PHE A 19 -4.65 0.26 -0.47
C PHE A 19 -5.86 0.14 0.44
N TRP A 20 -6.92 0.93 0.27
CA TRP A 20 -8.11 0.76 1.10
C TRP A 20 -8.93 -0.48 0.74
N ARG A 21 -9.10 -0.75 -0.55
CA ARG A 21 -9.90 -1.88 -1.05
C ARG A 21 -9.34 -3.24 -0.63
N LEU A 22 -8.01 -3.36 -0.53
CA LEU A 22 -7.33 -4.58 -0.10
C LEU A 22 -7.21 -4.71 1.42
N SER A 23 -7.94 -3.90 2.21
CA SER A 23 -7.96 -4.05 3.67
C SER A 23 -8.78 -5.29 4.08
N PRO A 24 -8.20 -6.24 4.84
CA PRO A 24 -8.92 -7.43 5.26
C PRO A 24 -10.04 -7.07 6.25
N GLN A 25 -11.22 -7.69 6.08
CA GLN A 25 -12.44 -7.37 6.83
C GLN A 25 -12.51 -8.00 8.24
N ARG A 26 -11.69 -9.01 8.54
CA ARG A 26 -11.81 -9.83 9.76
C ARG A 26 -10.45 -10.21 10.34
N VAL A 27 -9.70 -9.22 10.82
CA VAL A 27 -8.41 -9.43 11.51
C VAL A 27 -8.43 -8.65 12.81
N GLU A 28 -7.78 -9.18 13.85
CA GLU A 28 -7.54 -8.44 15.09
C GLU A 28 -7.00 -7.03 14.78
N ALA A 29 -7.63 -6.00 15.36
CA ALA A 29 -7.36 -4.62 14.99
C ALA A 29 -5.92 -4.16 15.34
N ALA A 30 -5.30 -4.76 16.36
CA ALA A 30 -3.98 -4.37 16.86
C ALA A 30 -2.82 -4.67 15.88
N PRO A 31 -2.62 -5.90 15.37
CA PRO A 31 -1.55 -6.20 14.41
C PRO A 31 -1.73 -5.45 13.08
N LEU A 32 -2.97 -5.27 12.61
CA LEU A 32 -3.26 -4.53 11.38
C LEU A 32 -2.90 -3.04 11.52
N ARG A 33 -3.17 -2.42 12.68
CA ARG A 33 -2.79 -1.03 12.96
C ARG A 33 -1.27 -0.85 12.99
N ARG A 34 -0.53 -1.77 13.62
CA ARG A 34 0.94 -1.74 13.65
C ARG A 34 1.53 -1.85 12.25
N PHE A 35 0.99 -2.73 11.40
CA PHE A 35 1.42 -2.85 10.00
C PHE A 35 1.17 -1.55 9.23
N ASN A 36 -0.02 -0.97 9.34
CA ASN A 36 -0.34 0.29 8.66
C ASN A 36 0.57 1.43 9.12
N LEU A 37 0.83 1.56 10.42
CA LEU A 37 1.78 2.55 10.96
C LEU A 37 3.19 2.34 10.43
N ALA A 38 3.68 1.09 10.42
CA ALA A 38 4.99 0.76 9.88
C ALA A 38 5.10 1.07 8.38
N ALA A 39 4.05 0.78 7.61
CA ALA A 39 4.01 1.10 6.18
C ALA A 39 4.03 2.62 5.94
N ILE A 40 3.25 3.39 6.70
CA ILE A 40 3.27 4.86 6.61
C ILE A 40 4.65 5.42 7.00
N ALA A 41 5.22 4.95 8.09
CA ALA A 41 6.55 5.38 8.55
C ALA A 41 7.63 5.08 7.50
N LEU A 42 7.59 3.89 6.89
CA LEU A 42 8.53 3.51 5.84
C LEU A 42 8.32 4.33 4.56
N ALA A 43 7.07 4.66 4.20
CA ALA A 43 6.78 5.54 3.07
C ALA A 43 7.35 6.95 3.28
N LEU A 44 7.22 7.50 4.49
CA LEU A 44 7.79 8.80 4.86
C LEU A 44 9.32 8.78 4.83
N LEU A 45 9.93 7.72 5.35
CA LEU A 45 11.39 7.55 5.34
C LEU A 45 11.94 7.48 3.91
N LEU A 46 11.30 6.67 3.05
CA LEU A 46 11.64 6.58 1.63
C LEU A 46 11.47 7.92 0.92
N GLY A 47 10.39 8.65 1.23
CA GLY A 47 10.17 9.98 0.69
C GLY A 47 11.26 10.98 1.09
N ALA A 48 11.64 10.99 2.36
CA ALA A 48 12.72 11.85 2.87
C ALA A 48 14.08 11.52 2.24
N LEU A 49 14.41 10.22 2.13
CA LEU A 49 15.63 9.76 1.46
C LEU A 49 15.67 10.18 -0.01
N LEU A 50 14.54 10.07 -0.70
CA LEU A 50 14.44 10.43 -2.11
C LEU A 50 14.57 11.95 -2.32
N ILE A 51 13.94 12.77 -1.47
CA ILE A 51 14.13 14.23 -1.45
C ILE A 51 15.61 14.55 -1.25
N TRP A 52 16.25 13.94 -0.24
CA TRP A 52 17.65 14.17 0.07
C TRP A 52 18.57 13.76 -1.08
N TYR A 53 18.29 12.64 -1.73
CA TYR A 53 19.02 12.16 -2.91
C TYR A 53 18.90 13.14 -4.08
N VAL A 54 17.68 13.55 -4.44
CA VAL A 54 17.44 14.49 -5.55
C VAL A 54 18.12 15.83 -5.27
N ARG A 55 17.94 16.36 -4.06
CA ARG A 55 18.62 17.58 -3.62
C ARG A 55 20.13 17.46 -3.78
N SER A 56 20.74 16.42 -3.22
CA SER A 56 22.21 16.28 -3.22
C SER A 56 22.79 16.21 -4.63
N ASN A 57 22.11 15.53 -5.56
CA ASN A 57 22.57 15.41 -6.95
C ASN A 57 22.38 16.70 -7.77
N MET A 58 21.37 17.52 -7.46
CA MET A 58 21.07 18.73 -8.24
C MET A 58 21.73 20.00 -7.69
N MET A 59 22.31 19.95 -6.50
CA MET A 59 22.94 21.13 -5.86
C MET A 59 24.21 21.60 -6.57
N THR A 60 24.86 20.76 -7.37
CA THR A 60 26.08 21.09 -8.12
C THR A 60 25.83 21.57 -9.55
N GLY A 61 24.59 21.48 -10.05
CA GLY A 61 24.23 21.82 -11.43
C GLY A 61 23.69 23.24 -11.62
N SER A 62 23.55 23.66 -12.88
CA SER A 62 22.88 24.91 -13.28
C SER A 62 21.41 24.95 -12.85
N ASP A 63 20.78 23.78 -12.75
CA ASP A 63 19.32 23.65 -12.54
C ASP A 63 18.94 23.50 -11.06
N ARG A 64 19.82 23.96 -10.15
CA ARG A 64 19.63 23.87 -8.69
C ARG A 64 18.29 24.41 -8.19
N ALA A 65 17.67 25.37 -8.88
CA ALA A 65 16.38 25.90 -8.44
C ALA A 65 15.20 24.92 -8.67
N THR A 66 15.39 23.93 -9.55
CA THR A 66 14.32 23.01 -9.99
C THR A 66 14.26 21.71 -9.18
N TRP A 67 15.21 21.44 -8.28
CA TRP A 67 15.23 20.21 -7.49
C TRP A 67 13.93 19.93 -6.71
N PRO A 68 13.19 20.92 -6.16
CA PRO A 68 11.93 20.64 -5.47
C PRO A 68 10.88 20.07 -6.41
N LEU A 69 10.84 20.55 -7.66
CA LEU A 69 9.89 20.10 -8.68
C LEU A 69 10.20 18.66 -9.11
N VAL A 70 11.49 18.36 -9.31
CA VAL A 70 11.96 17.00 -9.63
C VAL A 70 11.70 16.04 -8.47
N ALA A 71 11.98 16.45 -7.24
CA ALA A 71 11.70 15.65 -6.05
C ALA A 71 10.19 15.36 -5.91
N ALA A 72 9.34 16.38 -6.09
CA ALA A 72 7.89 16.21 -6.08
C ALA A 72 7.40 15.22 -7.15
N PHE A 73 7.98 15.28 -8.35
CA PHE A 73 7.66 14.35 -9.44
C PHE A 73 7.98 12.89 -9.08
N TYR A 74 9.17 12.64 -8.53
CA TYR A 74 9.55 11.31 -8.08
C TYR A 74 8.71 10.80 -6.91
N LEU A 75 8.41 11.66 -5.92
CA LEU A 75 7.53 11.30 -4.80
C LEU A 75 6.13 10.91 -5.26
N ALA A 76 5.59 11.63 -6.23
CA ALA A 76 4.28 11.37 -6.79
C ALA A 76 4.18 9.99 -7.45
N GLY A 77 5.29 9.39 -7.91
CA GLY A 77 5.32 8.02 -8.40
C GLY A 77 5.67 7.00 -7.32
N ALA A 78 6.71 7.29 -6.53
CA ALA A 78 7.28 6.34 -5.57
C ALA A 78 6.34 6.04 -4.40
N ILE A 79 5.68 7.07 -3.84
CA ILE A 79 4.76 6.90 -2.69
C ILE A 79 3.59 5.99 -3.05
N PRO A 80 2.80 6.26 -4.11
CA PRO A 80 1.68 5.39 -4.47
C PRO A 80 2.11 3.96 -4.83
N LEU A 81 3.23 3.78 -5.55
CA LEU A 81 3.75 2.45 -5.85
C LEU A 81 4.07 1.68 -4.56
N PHE A 82 4.73 2.33 -3.60
CA PHE A 82 5.04 1.74 -2.32
C PHE A 82 3.77 1.39 -1.52
N LEU A 83 2.77 2.27 -1.50
CA LEU A 83 1.48 2.01 -0.84
C LEU A 83 0.74 0.83 -1.48
N ALA A 84 0.75 0.72 -2.82
CA ALA A 84 0.16 -0.41 -3.52
C ALA A 84 0.85 -1.73 -3.13
N LEU A 85 2.19 -1.75 -3.09
CA LEU A 85 2.96 -2.92 -2.64
C LEU A 85 2.67 -3.27 -1.18
N ALA A 86 2.61 -2.27 -0.29
CA ALA A 86 2.26 -2.47 1.10
C ALA A 86 0.84 -3.06 1.25
N GLY A 87 -0.12 -2.62 0.43
CA GLY A 87 -1.47 -3.18 0.37
C GLY A 87 -1.49 -4.66 -0.06
N LEU A 88 -0.67 -5.03 -1.05
CA LEU A 88 -0.52 -6.42 -1.50
C LEU A 88 0.11 -7.31 -0.42
N VAL A 89 1.18 -6.83 0.23
CA VAL A 89 1.83 -7.53 1.35
C VAL A 89 0.83 -7.70 2.49
N ARG A 90 0.09 -6.65 2.84
CA ARG A 90 -0.95 -6.71 3.88
C ARG A 90 -2.01 -7.76 3.56
N ARG A 91 -2.47 -7.83 2.31
CA ARG A 91 -3.44 -8.85 1.87
C ARG A 91 -2.85 -10.27 1.94
N LYS A 92 -1.56 -10.46 1.66
CA LYS A 92 -0.94 -11.79 1.80
C LYS A 92 -0.72 -12.21 3.25
N CYS A 93 -0.30 -11.29 4.12
CA CYS A 93 -0.03 -11.59 5.53
C CYS A 93 -1.30 -11.73 6.37
N TYR A 94 -2.33 -10.93 6.07
CA TYR A 94 -3.54 -10.80 6.88
C TYR A 94 -4.83 -11.10 6.12
N GLY A 95 -4.76 -11.49 4.85
CA GLY A 95 -5.91 -11.99 4.10
C GLY A 95 -6.40 -13.28 4.73
N SER A 96 -7.72 -13.42 4.86
CA SER A 96 -8.32 -14.66 5.38
C SER A 96 -7.78 -15.84 4.58
N LYS A 97 -7.12 -16.79 5.25
CA LYS A 97 -7.28 -18.19 4.85
C LYS A 97 -8.79 -18.37 4.77
N GLU A 98 -9.29 -18.74 3.59
CA GLU A 98 -10.66 -19.20 3.43
C GLU A 98 -11.02 -19.99 4.68
N ALA A 99 -12.15 -19.62 5.30
CA ALA A 99 -12.72 -20.40 6.36
C ALA A 99 -12.60 -21.86 5.91
N ASP A 100 -11.88 -22.68 6.69
CA ASP A 100 -12.07 -24.12 6.62
C ASP A 100 -13.58 -24.28 6.59
N LYS A 101 -14.12 -24.64 5.42
CA LYS A 101 -15.53 -24.97 5.29
C LYS A 101 -15.77 -25.87 6.50
N PRO A 102 -16.68 -25.54 7.43
CA PRO A 102 -17.10 -26.57 8.35
C PRO A 102 -17.58 -27.66 7.41
N LEU A 103 -16.83 -28.77 7.34
CA LEU A 103 -17.30 -29.97 6.68
C LEU A 103 -18.72 -30.10 7.21
N GLU A 104 -19.68 -29.92 6.32
CA GLU A 104 -21.09 -30.05 6.63
C GLU A 104 -21.24 -31.48 7.13
N LEU A 105 -21.03 -31.66 8.42
CA LEU A 105 -21.46 -32.78 9.22
C LEU A 105 -22.97 -32.60 9.43
N THR A 106 -23.68 -32.35 8.34
CA THR A 106 -25.04 -32.79 8.13
C THR A 106 -24.96 -34.31 7.98
N ARG A 107 -24.47 -34.97 9.03
CA ARG A 107 -24.71 -36.39 9.25
C ARG A 107 -26.18 -36.45 9.55
N ASP A 108 -26.91 -36.76 8.49
CA ASP A 108 -28.30 -37.14 8.44
C ASP A 108 -28.66 -38.02 9.65
N LEU A 109 -29.13 -37.37 10.73
CA LEU A 109 -29.63 -38.00 11.95
C LEU A 109 -30.98 -38.69 11.72
N SER A 110 -31.51 -38.68 10.49
CA SER A 110 -32.72 -39.43 10.12
C SER A 110 -32.53 -40.95 10.14
N LYS A 111 -31.29 -41.45 10.29
CA LYS A 111 -30.96 -42.90 10.31
C LYS A 111 -30.79 -43.52 11.69
N THR A 112 -30.92 -42.80 12.80
CA THR A 112 -30.95 -43.42 14.13
C THR A 112 -32.37 -43.77 14.53
N ARG A 113 -32.92 -44.82 13.90
CA ARG A 113 -33.89 -45.71 14.54
C ARG A 113 -33.11 -46.92 15.08
N PHE A 114 -32.82 -46.91 16.36
CA PHE A 114 -32.60 -48.12 17.16
C PHE A 114 -33.23 -47.88 18.54
#